data_AF-A0A971NSI9-F1
#
_entry.id   AF-A0A971NSI9-F1
#
_cell.length_a   1.000
_cell.length_b   1.000
_cell.length_c   1.000
_cell.angle_alpha   90.00
_cell.angle_beta   90.00
_cell.angle_gamma   90.00
#
_symmetry.space_group_name_H-M   'P 1'
#
loop_
_entity.id
_entity.type
_entity.pdbx_description
1 polymer ?
#
loop_
_entity_poly.entity_id
_entity_poly.type
_entity_poly.pdbx_seq_one_letter_code
_entity_poly.pdbx_strand_id
1 'polypeptide(L)'
;MADAIGIKITPISQLSVELNKELDEIDRLAFADDMNIPEFEEIEWSSPDWMVFGRLGEKVVSQLILLIREIKVGERLVKVVGVGGVADRRN
;
A
#
# COMPACT_ATOMS: atom_id res chain seq x y z
N MET A 1 -13.13 23.38 -10.15
CA MET A 1 -13.53 21.95 -10.06
C MET A 1 -12.31 21.19 -9.62
N ALA A 2 -12.41 20.34 -8.59
CA ALA A 2 -11.29 19.49 -8.22
C ALA A 2 -11.08 18.45 -9.32
N ASP A 3 -9.84 18.24 -9.74
CA ASP A 3 -9.52 17.19 -10.70
C ASP A 3 -9.90 15.82 -10.11
N ALA A 4 -10.47 14.94 -10.93
CA ALA A 4 -10.83 13.60 -10.50
C ALA A 4 -9.56 12.76 -10.23
N ILE A 5 -9.53 12.03 -9.12
CA ILE A 5 -8.43 11.12 -8.81
C ILE A 5 -8.51 9.91 -9.76
N GLY A 6 -7.46 9.72 -10.56
CA GLY A 6 -7.31 8.52 -11.40
C GLY A 6 -6.76 7.36 -10.58
N ILE A 7 -7.49 6.25 -10.49
CA ILE A 7 -7.08 5.05 -9.75
C ILE A 7 -6.39 4.07 -10.70
N LYS A 8 -5.22 3.56 -10.30
CA LYS A 8 -4.52 2.48 -10.99
C LYS A 8 -4.27 1.31 -10.04
N ILE A 9 -4.31 0.11 -10.60
CA ILE A 9 -4.04 -1.15 -9.92
C ILE A 9 -2.92 -1.83 -10.71
N THR A 10 -1.84 -2.21 -10.05
CA THR A 10 -0.62 -2.71 -10.72
C THR A 10 -0.02 -3.86 -9.91
N PRO A 11 0.30 -5.02 -10.54
CA PRO A 11 1.07 -6.06 -9.88
C PRO A 11 2.42 -5.49 -9.45
N ILE A 12 2.92 -5.87 -8.27
CA ILE A 12 4.20 -5.34 -7.77
C ILE A 12 5.35 -5.62 -8.75
N SER A 13 5.32 -6.77 -9.43
CA SER A 13 6.30 -7.14 -10.46
C SER A 13 6.33 -6.22 -11.70
N GLN A 14 5.34 -5.36 -11.87
CA GLN A 14 5.23 -4.40 -12.98
C GLN A 14 5.42 -2.96 -12.53
N LEU A 15 5.71 -2.72 -11.24
CA LEU A 15 5.93 -1.39 -10.72
C LEU A 15 7.31 -0.89 -11.18
N SER A 16 7.37 0.34 -11.73
CA SER A 16 8.66 0.94 -12.06
C SER A 16 9.40 1.37 -10.80
N VAL A 17 10.73 1.46 -10.89
CA VAL A 17 11.58 1.91 -9.76
C VAL A 17 11.22 3.33 -9.33
N GLU A 18 10.91 4.20 -10.28
CA GLU A 18 10.53 5.59 -10.02
C GLU A 18 9.19 5.67 -9.28
N LEU A 19 8.21 4.88 -9.72
CA LEU A 19 6.91 4.82 -9.06
C LEU A 19 7.03 4.21 -7.65
N ASN A 20 7.86 3.18 -7.47
CA ASN A 20 8.11 2.61 -6.15
C ASN A 20 8.63 3.65 -5.17
N LYS A 21 9.60 4.47 -5.61
CA LYS A 21 10.16 5.53 -4.77
C LYS A 21 9.12 6.57 -4.35
N GLU A 22 8.20 6.94 -5.25
CA GLU A 22 7.13 7.88 -4.94
C GLU A 22 6.15 7.30 -3.91
N LEU A 23 5.81 6.01 -4.03
CA LEU A 23 4.93 5.31 -3.09
C LEU A 23 5.60 5.12 -1.71
N ASP A 24 6.88 4.76 -1.69
CA ASP A 24 7.68 4.64 -0.46
C ASP A 24 7.77 5.98 0.30
N GLU A 25 7.76 7.11 -0.42
CA GLU A 25 7.74 8.44 0.20
C GLU A 25 6.40 8.70 0.90
N ILE A 26 5.29 8.35 0.26
CA ILE A 26 3.95 8.51 0.86
C ILE A 26 3.80 7.63 2.10
N ASP A 27 4.25 6.38 2.01
CA ASP A 27 4.22 5.44 3.12
C ASP A 27 5.03 5.98 4.32
N ARG A 28 6.27 6.42 4.06
CA ARG A 28 7.13 7.00 5.09
C ARG A 28 6.52 8.24 5.73
N LEU A 29 5.85 9.10 4.97
CA LEU A 29 5.19 10.29 5.51
C LEU A 29 3.97 9.93 6.36
N ALA A 30 3.19 8.93 5.95
CA ALA A 30 1.99 8.51 6.66
C ALA A 30 2.28 7.75 7.96
N PHE A 31 3.38 6.99 7.99
CA PHE A 31 3.75 6.09 9.10
C PHE A 31 5.08 6.46 9.77
N ALA A 32 5.57 7.70 9.60
CA ALA A 32 6.83 8.17 10.19
C ALA A 32 6.90 7.96 11.71
N ASP A 33 5.79 8.20 12.40
CA ASP A 33 5.70 8.08 13.85
C ASP A 33 5.70 6.60 14.28
N ASP A 34 5.11 5.70 13.49
CA ASP A 34 5.05 4.26 13.76
C ASP A 34 6.41 3.58 13.57
N MET A 35 7.25 4.09 12.67
CA MET A 35 8.60 3.55 12.42
C MET A 35 9.58 3.78 13.58
N ASN A 36 9.25 4.62 14.56
CA ASN A 36 10.10 4.88 15.73
C ASN A 36 9.58 4.21 17.01
N ILE A 37 8.57 3.33 16.89
CA ILE A 37 8.02 2.58 18.02
C ILE A 37 8.82 1.27 18.15
N PRO A 38 9.57 1.05 19.26
CA PRO A 38 10.41 -0.13 19.43
C PRO A 38 9.66 -1.45 19.27
N GLU A 39 8.36 -1.49 19.62
CA GLU A 39 7.53 -2.69 19.44
C GLU A 39 7.27 -3.06 17.97
N PHE A 40 7.47 -2.14 17.03
CA PHE A 40 7.27 -2.37 15.59
C PHE A 40 8.58 -2.63 14.83
N GLU A 41 9.74 -2.40 15.46
CA GLU A 41 11.05 -2.66 14.84
C GLU A 41 11.29 -4.14 14.53
N GLU A 42 10.68 -5.04 15.31
CA GLU A 42 10.80 -6.50 15.12
C GLU A 42 9.74 -7.09 14.17
N ILE A 43 8.77 -6.28 13.70
CA ILE A 43 7.69 -6.78 12.84
C ILE A 43 8.14 -6.81 11.38
N GLU A 44 8.38 -8.02 10.87
CA GLU A 44 8.56 -8.24 9.44
C GLU A 44 7.20 -8.27 8.71
N TRP A 45 6.92 -7.20 7.97
CA TRP A 45 5.71 -7.12 7.15
C TRP A 45 5.84 -7.95 5.88
N SER A 46 4.76 -8.64 5.51
CA SER A 46 4.68 -9.39 4.26
C SER A 46 4.81 -8.47 3.04
N SER A 47 5.60 -8.90 2.05
CA SER A 47 5.66 -8.21 0.76
C SER A 47 4.30 -8.23 0.05
N PRO A 48 3.85 -7.10 -0.54
CA PRO A 48 2.58 -7.00 -1.23
C PRO A 48 2.57 -7.78 -2.56
N ASP A 49 1.38 -8.17 -3.02
CA ASP A 49 1.18 -8.76 -4.35
C ASP A 49 0.81 -7.70 -5.39
N TRP A 50 -0.01 -6.72 -4.98
CA TRP A 50 -0.45 -5.62 -5.83
C TRP A 50 -0.38 -4.28 -5.11
N MET A 51 -0.19 -3.23 -5.89
CA MET A 51 -0.29 -1.85 -5.47
C MET A 51 -1.51 -1.21 -6.11
N VAL A 52 -2.28 -0.46 -5.32
CA VAL A 52 -3.34 0.43 -5.80
C VAL A 52 -2.96 1.85 -5.42
N PHE A 53 -3.04 2.77 -6.37
CA PHE A 53 -2.67 4.16 -6.10
C PHE A 53 -3.54 5.15 -6.87
N GLY A 54 -3.84 6.26 -6.21
CA GLY A 54 -4.57 7.38 -6.77
C GLY A 54 -3.62 8.46 -7.27
N ARG A 55 -3.90 9.00 -8.46
CA ARG A 55 -3.16 10.12 -9.05
C ARG A 55 -4.02 11.36 -9.25
N LEU A 56 -3.42 12.51 -8.98
CA LEU A 56 -3.90 13.82 -9.44
C LEU A 56 -2.88 14.35 -10.45
N GLY A 57 -3.27 14.32 -11.73
CA GLY A 57 -2.33 14.54 -12.83
C GLY A 57 -1.25 13.46 -12.84
N GLU A 58 0.02 13.87 -12.78
CA GLU A 58 1.17 12.95 -12.78
C GLU A 58 1.57 12.48 -11.38
N LYS A 59 1.11 13.15 -10.33
CA LYS A 59 1.51 12.88 -8.94
C LYS A 59 0.65 11.80 -8.31
N VAL A 60 1.28 10.88 -7.58
CA VAL A 60 0.60 9.98 -6.66
C VAL A 60 0.24 10.75 -5.39
N VAL A 61 -1.00 10.56 -4.94
CA VAL A 61 -1.56 11.26 -3.77
C VAL A 61 -2.16 10.31 -2.74
N SER A 62 -2.38 9.05 -3.09
CA SER A 62 -2.86 8.01 -2.18
C SER A 62 -2.45 6.63 -2.65
N GLN A 63 -2.37 5.69 -1.72
CA GLN A 63 -2.02 4.30 -1.99
C GLN A 63 -2.70 3.33 -1.02
N LEU A 64 -2.75 2.08 -1.44
CA LEU A 64 -2.90 0.91 -0.59
C LEU A 64 -2.23 -0.30 -1.26
N ILE A 65 -1.85 -1.28 -0.45
CA ILE A 65 -1.36 -2.57 -0.93
C ILE A 65 -2.43 -3.65 -0.79
N LEU A 66 -2.39 -4.62 -1.71
CA LEU A 66 -3.21 -5.83 -1.64
C LEU A 66 -2.32 -7.06 -1.52
N LEU A 67 -2.71 -7.95 -0.60
CA LEU A 67 -2.00 -9.17 -0.27
C LEU A 67 -2.93 -10.37 -0.40
N ILE A 68 -2.64 -11.30 -1.29
CA ILE A 68 -3.43 -12.51 -1.48
C ILE A 68 -2.97 -13.54 -0.44
N ARG A 69 -3.92 -14.03 0.36
CA ARG A 69 -3.67 -15.06 1.38
C ARG A 69 -4.79 -16.08 1.40
N GLU A 70 -4.52 -17.20 2.06
CA GLU A 70 -5.54 -18.15 2.48
C GLU A 70 -5.60 -18.14 4.00
N ILE A 71 -6.81 -18.05 4.54
CA ILE A 71 -7.04 -18.12 5.99
C ILE A 71 -7.96 -19.28 6.32
N LYS A 72 -7.80 -19.85 7.51
CA LYS A 72 -8.67 -20.93 8.01
C LYS A 72 -9.89 -20.34 8.70
N VAL A 73 -11.08 -20.67 8.20
CA VAL A 73 -12.38 -20.30 8.79
C VAL A 73 -13.15 -21.58 9.12
N GLY A 74 -13.13 -21.96 10.40
CA GLY A 74 -13.58 -23.29 10.83
C GLY A 74 -12.70 -24.38 10.22
N GLU A 75 -13.29 -25.26 9.43
CA GLU A 75 -12.59 -26.34 8.71
C GLU A 75 -12.22 -25.99 7.26
N ARG A 76 -12.52 -24.77 6.80
CA ARG A 76 -12.30 -24.37 5.40
C ARG A 76 -11.10 -23.44 5.27
N LEU A 77 -10.35 -23.59 4.18
CA LEU A 77 -9.42 -22.56 3.71
C LEU A 77 -10.16 -21.61 2.78
N VAL A 78 -10.05 -20.31 3.04
CA VAL A 78 -10.73 -19.26 2.29
C VAL A 78 -9.68 -18.29 1.75
N LYS A 79 -9.72 -18.07 0.43
CA LYS A 79 -8.90 -17.05 -0.22
C LYS A 79 -9.40 -15.66 0.16
N VAL A 80 -8.49 -14.82 0.64
CA VAL A 80 -8.76 -13.45 1.07
C VAL A 80 -7.76 -12.49 0.44
N VAL A 81 -8.13 -11.21 0.43
CA VAL A 81 -7.23 -10.11 0.10
C VAL A 81 -7.05 -9.27 1.35
N GLY A 82 -5.85 -9.31 1.92
CA GLY A 82 -5.43 -8.38 2.95
C GLY A 82 -5.20 -7.01 2.34
N VAL A 83 -5.59 -5.97 3.07
CA VAL A 83 -5.37 -4.57 2.70
C VAL A 83 -4.44 -3.96 3.75
N GLY A 84 -3.40 -3.28 3.29
CA GLY A 84 -2.42 -2.62 4.16
C GLY A 84 -1.85 -1.37 3.49
N GLY A 85 -0.93 -0.68 4.19
CA GLY A 85 -0.24 0.49 3.65
C GLY A 85 -1.19 1.57 3.13
N VAL A 86 -2.37 1.70 3.75
CA VAL A 86 -3.40 2.67 3.32
C VAL A 86 -2.92 4.04 3.75
N ALA A 87 -2.51 4.85 2.78
CA ALA A 87 -1.89 6.13 3.03
C ALA A 87 -2.31 7.17 1.99
N ASP A 88 -2.37 8.42 2.41
CA ASP A 88 -2.57 9.58 1.58
C ASP A 88 -1.50 10.64 1.88
N ARG A 89 -1.18 11.46 0.87
CA ARG A 89 -0.42 12.68 1.11
C ARG A 89 -1.32 13.67 1.84
N ARG A 90 -1.16 13.77 3.16
CA ARG A 90 -1.75 14.84 3.95
C ARG A 90 -1.15 16.18 3.49
N ASN A 91 -2.01 17.15 3.15
CA ASN A 91 -1.60 18.54 2.91
C ASN A 91 -1.26 19.23 4.24
#